data_AF-A0A7V6LST9-F1
#
_entry.id   AF-A0A7V6LST9-F1
#
_cell.length_a   1.000
_cell.length_b   1.000
_cell.length_c   1.000
_cell.angle_alpha   90.00
_cell.angle_beta   90.00
_cell.angle_gamma   90.00
#
_symmetry.space_group_name_H-M   'P 1'
#
loop_
_entity.id
_entity.type
_entity.pdbx_description
1 polymer ?
#
loop_
_entity_poly.entity_id
_entity_poly.type
_entity_poly.pdbx_seq_one_letter_code
_entity_poly.pdbx_strand_id
1 'polypeptide(L)' 'MKNLKTGITFIVLGNVLYLSKDLFSNINPSAFSDFTEGFLMGFGVGLNIIGIILVFVHMARGEKQR' A
#
# COMPACT_ATOMS: atom_id res chain seq x y z
N MET A 1 15.63 -10.15 6.45
CA MET A 1 15.09 -10.35 5.08
C MET A 1 13.56 -10.49 5.02
N LYS A 2 12.89 -11.28 5.89
CA LYS A 2 11.42 -11.46 5.83
C LYS A 2 10.64 -10.14 5.89
N ASN A 3 10.95 -9.28 6.88
CA ASN A 3 10.28 -7.98 7.06
C ASN A 3 10.51 -7.00 5.90
N LEU A 4 11.69 -7.06 5.26
CA LEU A 4 11.99 -6.25 4.08
C LEU A 4 11.15 -6.67 2.88
N LYS A 5 11.06 -7.97 2.62
CA LYS A 5 10.19 -8.50 1.56
C LYS A 5 8.74 -8.12 1.81
N THR A 6 8.25 -8.27 3.04
CA THR A 6 6.88 -7.85 3.41
C THR A 6 6.66 -6.35 3.22
N GLY A 7 7.62 -5.51 3.62
CA GLY A 7 7.52 -4.05 3.42
C GLY A 7 7.44 -3.66 1.95
N ILE A 8 8.30 -4.25 1.11
CA ILE A 8 8.26 -4.03 -0.35
C ILE A 8 6.95 -4.55 -0.95
N THR A 9 6.46 -5.73 -0.52
CA THR A 9 5.17 -6.26 -0.96
C THR A 9 4.02 -5.31 -0.63
N PHE A 10 4.01 -4.68 0.55
CA PHE A 10 2.97 -3.71 0.88
C PHE A 10 3.04 -2.43 0.04
N ILE A 11 4.24 -1.96 -0.31
CA ILE A 11 4.40 -0.82 -1.22
C ILE A 11 3.87 -1.17 -2.62
N VAL A 12 4.24 -2.34 -3.14
CA VAL A 12 3.74 -2.80 -4.46
C VAL A 12 2.22 -2.96 -4.43
N LEU A 13 1.69 -3.60 -3.39
CA LEU A 13 0.24 -3.79 -3.24
C LEU A 13 -0.50 -2.45 -3.14
N GLY A 14 0.04 -1.48 -2.39
CA GLY A 14 -0.51 -0.13 -2.30
C GLY A 14 -0.62 0.55 -3.67
N ASN A 15 0.39 0.39 -4.53
CA ASN A 15 0.36 0.90 -5.91
C ASN A 15 -0.64 0.15 -6.82
N VAL A 16 -0.79 -1.17 -6.65
CA VAL A 16 -1.81 -1.95 -7.37
C VAL A 16 -3.23 -1.50 -6.99
N LEU A 17 -3.46 -1.14 -5.72
CA LEU A 17 -4.74 -0.60 -5.26
C LEU A 17 -5.06 0.76 -5.91
N TYR A 18 -4.06 1.61 -6.16
CA TYR A 18 -4.25 2.84 -6.92
C TYR A 18 -4.70 2.57 -8.37
N LEU A 19 -4.13 1.56 -9.03
CA LEU A 19 -4.60 1.16 -10.36
C LEU A 19 -6.03 0.59 -10.33
N SER A 20 -6.34 -0.16 -9.27
CA SER A 20 -7.68 -0.74 -9.07
C SER A 20 -8.74 0.34 -8.87
N LYS A 21 -8.38 1.42 -8.16
CA LYS A 21 -9.23 2.61 -7.97
C LYS A 21 -9.65 3.19 -9.33
N ASP A 22 -8.71 3.40 -10.24
CA ASP A 22 -8.99 3.98 -11.55
C ASP A 22 -9.94 3.10 -12.36
N LEU A 23 -9.82 1.76 -12.26
CA LEU A 23 -10.75 0.83 -12.90
C LEU A 23 -12.17 0.98 -12.35
N PHE A 24 -12.36 1.04 -11.03
CA PHE A 24 -13.68 1.19 -10.42
C PHE A 24 -14.36 2.52 -10.81
N SER A 25 -13.60 3.62 -10.83
CA SER A 25 -14.15 4.93 -11.20
C SER A 25 -14.69 4.99 -12.64
N ASN A 26 -14.11 4.19 -13.56
CA ASN A 26 -14.42 4.22 -14.98
C ASN A 26 -15.57 3.28 -15.40
N ILE A 27 -16.00 2.34 -14.54
CA ILE A 27 -16.96 1.30 -14.93
C ILE A 27 -18.41 1.72 -14.66
N ASN A 28 -18.73 2.26 -13.49
CA ASN A 28 -20.12 2.64 -13.17
C ASN A 28 -20.22 3.68 -12.04
N PRO A 29 -20.49 4.96 -12.33
CA PRO A 29 -20.63 5.99 -11.30
C PRO A 29 -21.85 5.67 -10.43
N SER A 30 -21.58 5.34 -9.17
CA SER A 30 -22.58 4.96 -8.18
C SER A 30 -22.03 5.27 -6.79
N ALA A 31 -22.91 5.49 -5.81
CA ALA A 31 -22.49 5.75 -4.42
C ALA A 31 -21.58 4.65 -3.84
N PHE A 32 -21.75 3.41 -4.28
CA PHE A 32 -20.86 2.30 -3.90
C PHE A 32 -19.48 2.39 -4.57
N SER A 33 -19.43 2.82 -5.83
CA SER A 33 -18.18 3.09 -6.54
C SER A 33 -17.40 4.21 -5.86
N ASP A 34 -18.05 5.31 -5.49
CA ASP A 34 -17.42 6.46 -4.81
C ASP A 34 -16.86 6.05 -3.42
N PHE A 35 -17.62 5.25 -2.66
CA PHE A 35 -17.14 4.69 -1.39
C PHE A 35 -15.92 3.78 -1.61
N THR A 36 -15.99 2.88 -2.59
CA THR A 36 -14.91 1.93 -2.91
C THR A 36 -13.66 2.66 -3.39
N GLU A 37 -13.82 3.72 -4.18
CA GLU A 37 -12.74 4.59 -4.65
C GLU A 37 -11.99 5.22 -3.47
N GLY A 38 -12.74 5.85 -2.55
CA GLY A 38 -12.17 6.44 -1.33
C GLY A 38 -11.52 5.40 -0.43
N PHE A 39 -12.15 4.23 -0.28
CA PHE A 39 -11.61 3.12 0.49
C PHE A 39 -10.29 2.59 -0.09
N LEU A 40 -10.24 2.33 -1.40
CA LEU A 40 -9.04 1.86 -2.10
C LEU A 40 -7.90 2.89 -2.01
N MET A 41 -8.22 4.18 -2.16
CA MET A 41 -7.24 5.25 -2.00
C MET A 41 -6.67 5.30 -0.59
N GLY A 42 -7.52 5.29 0.44
CA GLY A 42 -7.10 5.28 1.84
C GLY A 42 -6.27 4.05 2.18
N PHE A 43 -6.69 2.87 1.71
CA PHE A 43 -5.98 1.62 1.93
C PHE A 43 -4.62 1.60 1.21
N GLY A 44 -4.54 2.14 -0.01
CA GLY A 44 -3.31 2.29 -0.78
C GLY A 44 -2.28 3.20 -0.09
N VAL A 45 -2.72 4.34 0.46
CA VAL A 45 -1.86 5.21 1.30
C VAL A 45 -1.39 4.46 2.55
N GLY A 46 -2.32 3.81 3.26
CA GLY A 46 -2.01 3.09 4.51
C GLY A 46 -0.98 1.98 4.32
N LEU A 47 -1.12 1.16 3.28
CA LEU A 47 -0.16 0.09 2.97
C LEU A 47 1.21 0.63 2.59
N ASN A 48 1.28 1.73 1.83
CA ASN A 48 2.55 2.38 1.52
C ASN A 48 3.27 2.88 2.78
N ILE A 49 2.55 3.54 3.70
CA ILE A 49 3.12 4.01 4.97
C ILE A 49 3.63 2.83 5.81
N ILE A 50 2.82 1.78 5.98
CA ILE A 50 3.23 0.57 6.73
C ILE A 50 4.45 -0.08 6.06
N GLY A 51 4.46 -0.17 4.74
CA GLY A 51 5.57 -0.72 3.97
C GLY A 51 6.88 0.04 4.19
N ILE A 52 6.84 1.38 4.10
CA ILE A 52 8.00 2.25 4.36
C ILE A 52 8.49 2.08 5.81
N ILE A 53 7.59 2.07 6.80
CA ILE A 53 7.96 1.86 8.21
C ILE A 53 8.65 0.51 8.39
N LEU A 54 8.14 -0.57 7.80
CA LEU A 54 8.76 -1.90 7.88
C LEU A 54 10.15 -1.94 7.24
N VAL A 55 10.33 -1.26 6.11
CA VAL A 55 11.64 -1.12 5.45
C VAL A 55 12.61 -0.35 6.36
N PHE A 56 12.20 0.79 6.90
CA PHE A 56 13.03 1.61 7.81
C PHE A 56 13.40 0.86 9.09
N VAL A 57 12.44 0.19 9.73
CA VAL A 57 12.69 -0.62 10.94
C VAL A 57 13.64 -1.76 10.62
N HIS A 58 13.52 -2.39 9.44
CA HIS A 58 14.45 -3.43 9.03
C HIS A 58 15.87 -2.87 8.82
N MET A 59 15.99 -1.71 8.18
CA MET A 59 17.27 -1.05 7.92
C MET A 59 17.96 -0.65 9.23
N ALA A 60 17.23 0.01 10.15
CA ALA A 60 17.73 0.40 11.46
C ALA A 60 18.11 -0.80 12.36
N ARG A 61 17.43 -1.95 12.20
CA ARG A 61 17.80 -3.19 12.90
C ARG A 61 18.99 -3.92 12.25
N GLY A 62 19.14 -3.84 10.93
CA GLY A 62 20.28 -4.41 10.21
C GLY A 62 21.60 -3.71 10.54
N GLU A 63 21.56 -2.40 10.79
CA GLU A 63 22.70 -1.61 11.27
C GLU A 63 23.19 -2.04 12.67
N LYS A 64 22.32 -2.57 13.54
CA LYS A 64 22.73 -3.08 14.86
C LYS A 64 23.43 -4.45 14.83
N GLN A 65 23.49 -5.10 13.66
CA GLN A 65 24.13 -6.41 13.47
C GLN A 65 25.39 -6.34 12.61
N ARG A 66 25.85 -5.14 12.24
CA ARG A 66 27.15 -4.90 11.57
C ARG A 66 28.12 -4.23 12.53
#